data_AF-A0A7I7UBC1-F1
#
_entry.id   AF-A0A7I7UBC1-F1
#
_cell.length_a   1.000
_cell.length_b   1.000
_cell.length_c   1.000
_cell.angle_alpha   90.00
_cell.angle_beta   90.00
_cell.angle_gamma   90.00
#
_symmetry.space_group_name_H-M   'P 1'
#
loop_
_entity.id
_entity.type
_entity.pdbx_description
1 polymer ?
#
loop_
_entity_poly.entity_id
_entity_poly.type
_entity_poly.pdbx_seq_one_letter_code
_entity_poly.pdbx_strand_id
1 'polypeptide(L)'
;MQNTTVQNATMPIAADSDSATASQQAISAQMAAIATAYERAGVEETQPRLDYPPYRSSLLRHPTKDLHHADPEGVELWTPCFSERDVDPLEADLTIQHGGEPIGERMVVTGRVLDGDGRPVRRQLVEIWQANAGGRYVHKRDQHPAAIDPNFTGVGRCLTDDDGTYRFTTIKPGPYPWKNHRNAWRPAHIHFSLFGTEFTQRMVTQMYFPNDPLFGLDPIYQAITDRKARERLVATYDHGVTTHEWATGYRWDIVLSGATSTPTESADQGGDH
;
A
#
# COMPACT_ATOMS: atom_id res chain seq x y z
N MET A 1 -51.71 -6.27 -4.60
CA MET A 1 -50.45 -5.88 -3.91
C MET A 1 -49.54 -7.09 -3.95
N GLN A 2 -48.68 -7.18 -4.96
CA GLN A 2 -47.76 -8.29 -5.14
C GLN A 2 -46.45 -7.94 -4.42
N ASN A 3 -46.09 -8.80 -3.47
CA ASN A 3 -44.90 -8.66 -2.64
C ASN A 3 -43.73 -9.24 -3.42
N THR A 4 -42.88 -8.39 -3.99
CA THR A 4 -41.71 -8.82 -4.78
C THR A 4 -40.56 -9.10 -3.83
N THR A 5 -40.41 -10.37 -3.44
CA THR A 5 -39.23 -10.86 -2.72
C THR A 5 -38.01 -10.73 -3.63
N VAL A 6 -37.09 -9.82 -3.29
CA VAL A 6 -35.78 -9.72 -3.93
C VAL A 6 -34.98 -10.95 -3.50
N GLN A 7 -34.85 -11.93 -4.39
CA GLN A 7 -33.93 -13.06 -4.19
C GLN A 7 -32.50 -12.52 -4.32
N ASN A 8 -31.79 -12.44 -3.19
CA ASN A 8 -30.34 -12.34 -3.19
C ASN A 8 -29.79 -13.63 -3.83
N ALA A 9 -29.40 -13.54 -5.09
CA ALA A 9 -28.70 -14.60 -5.77
C ALA A 9 -27.27 -14.69 -5.20
N THR A 10 -27.09 -15.53 -4.19
CA THR A 10 -25.77 -15.95 -3.73
C THR A 10 -25.13 -16.74 -4.87
N MET A 11 -24.25 -16.10 -5.65
CA MET A 11 -23.46 -16.83 -6.64
C MET A 11 -22.62 -17.88 -5.90
N PRO A 12 -22.52 -19.11 -6.43
CA PRO A 12 -21.72 -20.14 -5.80
C PRO A 12 -20.27 -19.64 -5.69
N ILE A 13 -19.76 -19.59 -4.46
CA ILE A 13 -18.35 -19.30 -4.19
C ILE A 13 -17.57 -20.43 -4.86
N ALA A 14 -16.80 -20.11 -5.91
CA ALA A 14 -15.90 -21.07 -6.51
C ALA A 14 -14.98 -21.60 -5.39
N ALA A 15 -15.03 -22.90 -5.14
CA ALA A 15 -14.41 -23.55 -3.99
C ALA A 15 -12.87 -23.46 -3.95
N ASP A 16 -12.25 -22.94 -5.01
CA ASP A 16 -10.81 -22.76 -5.13
C ASP A 16 -10.48 -21.43 -5.82
N SER A 17 -9.97 -20.45 -5.06
CA SER A 17 -9.48 -19.18 -5.60
C SER A 17 -8.30 -19.37 -6.55
N ASP A 18 -7.52 -20.43 -6.36
CA ASP A 18 -6.31 -20.70 -7.14
C ASP A 18 -6.61 -21.34 -8.50
N SER A 19 -7.85 -21.81 -8.70
CA SER A 19 -8.33 -22.33 -9.98
C SER A 19 -8.26 -21.29 -11.11
N ALA A 20 -8.27 -19.99 -10.77
CA ALA A 20 -8.16 -18.86 -11.68
C ALA A 20 -9.09 -18.98 -12.92
N THR A 21 -10.29 -19.52 -12.73
CA THR A 21 -11.21 -19.92 -13.82
C THR A 21 -11.95 -18.74 -14.46
N ALA A 22 -12.23 -17.67 -13.72
CA ALA A 22 -12.93 -16.49 -14.22
C ALA A 22 -12.09 -15.73 -15.28
N SER A 23 -12.75 -15.15 -16.28
CA SER A 23 -12.08 -14.31 -17.29
C SER A 23 -11.84 -12.88 -16.78
N GLN A 24 -10.84 -12.19 -17.35
CA GLN A 24 -10.62 -10.76 -17.08
C GLN A 24 -11.88 -9.93 -17.36
N GLN A 25 -12.62 -10.20 -18.44
CA GLN A 25 -13.87 -9.49 -18.75
C GLN A 25 -14.92 -9.65 -17.65
N ALA A 26 -15.06 -10.85 -17.07
CA ALA A 26 -15.98 -11.09 -15.97
C ALA A 26 -15.57 -10.33 -14.70
N ILE A 27 -14.28 -10.30 -14.38
CA ILE A 27 -13.75 -9.50 -13.25
C ILE A 27 -13.98 -8.01 -13.50
N SER A 28 -13.62 -7.49 -14.67
CA SER A 28 -13.82 -6.09 -15.04
C SER A 28 -15.30 -5.68 -15.00
N ALA A 29 -16.22 -6.56 -15.40
CA ALA A 29 -17.65 -6.31 -15.26
C ALA A 29 -18.09 -6.23 -13.78
N GLN A 30 -17.57 -7.10 -12.91
CA GLN A 30 -17.85 -7.03 -11.46
C GLN A 30 -17.32 -5.74 -10.85
N MET A 31 -16.08 -5.34 -11.18
CA MET A 31 -15.49 -4.08 -10.72
C MET A 31 -16.30 -2.86 -11.19
N ALA A 32 -16.71 -2.84 -12.46
CA ALA A 32 -17.53 -1.75 -13.02
C ALA A 32 -18.92 -1.65 -12.35
N ALA A 33 -19.55 -2.79 -12.04
CA ALA A 33 -20.82 -2.81 -11.31
C ALA A 33 -20.67 -2.23 -9.89
N ILE A 34 -19.59 -2.59 -9.19
CA ILE A 34 -19.29 -2.06 -7.85
C ILE A 34 -19.00 -0.55 -7.91
N ALA A 35 -18.20 -0.10 -8.88
CA ALA A 35 -17.91 1.33 -9.08
C ALA A 35 -19.20 2.13 -9.36
N THR A 36 -20.08 1.62 -10.22
CA THR A 36 -21.39 2.24 -10.49
C THR A 36 -22.27 2.31 -9.23
N ALA A 37 -22.22 1.28 -8.38
CA ALA A 37 -22.97 1.28 -7.12
C ALA A 37 -22.41 2.30 -6.11
N TYR A 38 -21.09 2.42 -6.02
CA TYR A 38 -20.41 3.44 -5.22
C TYR A 38 -20.82 4.86 -5.65
N GLU A 39 -20.76 5.16 -6.96
CA GLU A 39 -21.16 6.47 -7.50
C GLU A 39 -22.60 6.84 -7.16
N ARG A 40 -23.51 5.85 -7.11
CA ARG A 40 -24.92 6.06 -6.73
C ARG A 40 -25.11 6.25 -5.23
N ALA A 41 -24.27 5.61 -4.40
CA ALA A 41 -24.37 5.72 -2.95
C ALA A 41 -23.98 7.13 -2.45
N GLY A 42 -23.01 7.77 -3.09
CA GLY A 42 -22.56 9.11 -2.75
C GLY A 42 -21.88 9.22 -1.37
N VAL A 43 -21.46 8.10 -0.80
CA VAL A 43 -20.72 8.02 0.47
C VAL A 43 -19.23 7.91 0.15
N GLU A 44 -18.40 8.70 0.83
CA GLU A 44 -16.94 8.63 0.66
C GLU A 44 -16.38 7.33 1.26
N GLU A 45 -15.63 6.57 0.48
CA GLU A 45 -14.98 5.32 0.90
C GLU A 45 -13.47 5.41 0.62
N THR A 46 -12.70 5.80 1.62
CA THR A 46 -11.25 6.02 1.47
C THR A 46 -10.39 4.77 1.69
N GLN A 47 -10.98 3.70 2.22
CA GLN A 47 -10.33 2.44 2.53
C GLN A 47 -10.77 1.33 1.55
N PRO A 48 -9.94 0.30 1.31
CA PRO A 48 -10.36 -0.82 0.50
C PRO A 48 -11.55 -1.55 1.14
N ARG A 49 -12.52 -1.96 0.31
CA ARG A 49 -13.62 -2.81 0.79
C ARG A 49 -13.08 -4.17 1.26
N LEU A 50 -13.49 -4.60 2.45
CA LEU A 50 -13.08 -5.89 3.02
C LEU A 50 -13.71 -7.07 2.27
N ASP A 51 -15.01 -6.98 1.95
CA ASP A 51 -15.69 -7.89 1.04
C ASP A 51 -15.65 -7.30 -0.39
N TYR A 52 -14.61 -7.65 -1.14
CA TYR A 52 -14.43 -7.19 -2.52
C TYR A 52 -14.31 -8.40 -3.47
N PRO A 53 -15.44 -8.96 -3.94
CA PRO A 53 -15.47 -10.19 -4.71
C PRO A 53 -14.52 -10.27 -5.92
N PRO A 54 -14.23 -9.20 -6.69
CA PRO A 54 -13.26 -9.26 -7.78
C PRO A 54 -11.85 -9.67 -7.31
N TYR A 55 -11.49 -9.32 -6.08
CA TYR A 55 -10.31 -9.83 -5.39
C TYR A 55 -10.66 -11.13 -4.65
N ARG A 56 -10.43 -12.27 -5.31
CA ARG A 56 -10.99 -13.57 -4.90
C ARG A 56 -10.54 -14.03 -3.52
N SER A 57 -9.33 -13.71 -3.10
CA SER A 57 -8.84 -14.09 -1.77
C SER A 57 -9.58 -13.39 -0.62
N SER A 58 -10.28 -12.28 -0.88
CA SER A 58 -11.06 -11.58 0.14
C SER A 58 -12.32 -12.34 0.57
N LEU A 59 -12.92 -13.14 -0.35
CA LEU A 59 -14.20 -13.82 -0.14
C LEU A 59 -14.25 -14.70 1.12
N LEU A 60 -13.14 -15.33 1.47
CA LEU A 60 -13.03 -16.23 2.64
C LEU A 60 -12.15 -15.65 3.75
N ARG A 61 -11.69 -14.39 3.61
CA ARG A 61 -10.70 -13.76 4.51
C ARG A 61 -11.12 -12.37 4.97
N HIS A 62 -12.42 -12.09 5.00
CA HIS A 62 -12.99 -10.89 5.59
C HIS A 62 -13.86 -11.24 6.80
N PRO A 63 -13.96 -10.37 7.80
CA PRO A 63 -14.88 -10.56 8.92
C PRO A 63 -16.33 -10.47 8.41
N THR A 64 -17.19 -11.40 8.85
CA THR A 64 -18.63 -11.39 8.53
C THR A 64 -19.46 -10.59 9.53
N LYS A 65 -18.82 -10.06 10.57
CA LYS A 65 -19.43 -9.22 11.60
C LYS A 65 -18.79 -7.85 11.55
N ASP A 66 -19.57 -6.86 11.97
CA ASP A 66 -19.08 -5.48 12.07
C ASP A 66 -17.93 -5.39 13.08
N LEU A 67 -16.99 -4.49 12.80
CA LEU A 67 -15.92 -4.18 13.74
C LEU A 67 -16.53 -3.47 14.96
N HIS A 68 -16.10 -3.89 16.15
CA HIS A 68 -16.44 -3.20 17.37
C HIS A 68 -15.41 -2.11 17.63
N HIS A 69 -15.87 -0.85 17.62
CA HIS A 69 -15.03 0.27 18.05
C HIS A 69 -14.78 0.17 19.55
N ALA A 70 -13.52 0.26 19.93
CA ALA A 70 -13.07 0.35 21.31
C ALA A 70 -12.15 1.56 21.44
N ASP A 71 -12.21 2.22 22.59
CA ASP A 71 -11.22 3.25 22.91
C ASP A 71 -9.85 2.58 23.05
N PRO A 72 -8.78 3.14 22.46
CA PRO A 72 -7.45 2.58 22.62
C PRO A 72 -7.06 2.62 24.10
N GLU A 73 -6.56 1.49 24.62
CA GLU A 73 -5.98 1.47 25.95
C GLU A 73 -4.55 2.03 25.90
N GLY A 74 -3.91 2.14 27.06
CA GLY A 74 -2.60 2.77 27.15
C GLY A 74 -1.52 2.13 26.28
N VAL A 75 -1.65 0.84 25.89
CA VAL A 75 -0.65 0.14 25.08
C VAL A 75 -0.81 0.43 23.58
N GLU A 76 -2.02 0.68 23.08
CA GLU A 76 -2.29 1.02 21.68
C GLU A 76 -1.83 2.45 21.32
N LEU A 77 -1.56 3.28 22.32
CA LEU A 77 -1.05 4.64 22.18
C LEU A 77 0.48 4.72 22.00
N TRP A 78 1.17 3.57 21.98
CA TRP A 78 2.62 3.54 21.78
C TRP A 78 3.01 2.58 20.66
N THR A 79 4.19 2.80 20.13
CA THR A 79 4.79 2.01 19.05
C THR A 79 6.20 1.59 19.46
N PRO A 80 6.74 0.48 18.93
CA PRO A 80 8.17 0.19 19.09
C PRO A 80 9.03 1.34 18.57
N CYS A 81 9.99 1.78 19.38
CA CYS A 81 10.98 2.75 18.96
C CYS A 81 12.20 2.04 18.36
N PHE A 82 12.59 2.44 17.15
CA PHE A 82 13.81 1.98 16.50
C PHE A 82 14.82 3.12 16.48
N SER A 83 16.08 2.80 16.68
CA SER A 83 17.19 3.74 16.63
C SER A 83 18.10 3.45 15.45
N GLU A 84 19.04 4.35 15.17
CA GLU A 84 20.11 4.14 14.17
C GLU A 84 21.00 2.93 14.49
N ARG A 85 20.94 2.38 15.72
CA ARG A 85 21.63 1.13 16.07
C ARG A 85 20.86 -0.11 15.60
N ASP A 86 19.57 0.03 15.28
CA ASP A 86 18.68 -1.05 14.87
C ASP A 86 18.51 -1.10 13.33
N VAL A 87 18.73 0.03 12.67
CA VAL A 87 18.55 0.23 11.21
C VAL A 87 19.73 1.02 10.67
N ASP A 88 20.57 0.36 9.87
CA ASP A 88 21.71 1.01 9.23
C ASP A 88 21.25 1.80 7.98
N PRO A 89 21.74 3.04 7.74
CA PRO A 89 21.38 3.84 6.57
C PRO A 89 21.57 3.12 5.23
N LEU A 90 22.52 2.18 5.13
CA LEU A 90 22.76 1.41 3.92
C LEU A 90 21.63 0.41 3.61
N GLU A 91 20.79 0.07 4.59
CA GLU A 91 19.62 -0.80 4.38
C GLU A 91 18.52 -0.15 3.53
N ALA A 92 18.65 1.14 3.24
CA ALA A 92 17.79 1.88 2.33
C ALA A 92 18.21 1.77 0.85
N ASP A 93 19.41 1.25 0.57
CA ASP A 93 19.90 1.03 -0.78
C ASP A 93 19.83 -0.46 -1.15
N LEU A 94 18.79 -0.81 -1.91
CA LEU A 94 18.53 -2.17 -2.38
C LEU A 94 19.52 -2.58 -3.49
N THR A 95 20.36 -1.67 -3.99
CA THR A 95 21.26 -1.91 -5.12
C THR A 95 22.66 -2.33 -4.74
N ILE A 96 23.00 -2.30 -3.45
CA ILE A 96 24.33 -2.64 -2.91
C ILE A 96 24.31 -3.87 -1.97
N GLN A 97 23.21 -4.61 -1.93
CA GLN A 97 23.00 -5.72 -0.99
C GLN A 97 23.83 -6.97 -1.30
N HIS A 98 24.39 -7.04 -2.51
CA HIS A 98 25.11 -8.18 -3.04
C HIS A 98 26.42 -7.74 -3.69
N GLY A 99 27.24 -8.70 -4.12
CA GLY A 99 28.57 -8.42 -4.69
C GLY A 99 28.57 -7.83 -6.10
N GLY A 100 27.40 -7.67 -6.75
CA GLY A 100 27.26 -7.09 -8.07
C GLY A 100 26.04 -6.17 -8.16
N GLU A 101 25.88 -5.50 -9.31
CA GLU A 101 24.75 -4.61 -9.53
C GLU A 101 23.48 -5.37 -9.99
N PRO A 102 22.30 -5.03 -9.44
CA PRO A 102 21.04 -5.57 -9.95
C PRO A 102 20.68 -4.98 -11.32
N ILE A 103 19.96 -5.75 -12.12
CA ILE A 103 19.52 -5.38 -13.46
C ILE A 103 18.16 -4.69 -13.38
N GLY A 104 18.06 -3.49 -13.94
CA GLY A 104 16.80 -2.80 -14.22
C GLY A 104 16.91 -1.28 -14.19
N GLU A 105 15.76 -0.60 -14.22
CA GLU A 105 15.71 0.87 -14.11
C GLU A 105 16.04 1.29 -12.68
N ARG A 106 17.24 1.84 -12.46
CA ARG A 106 17.61 2.40 -11.17
C ARG A 106 16.80 3.65 -10.86
N MET A 107 16.24 3.71 -9.67
CA MET A 107 15.43 4.83 -9.22
C MET A 107 15.63 5.15 -7.74
N VAL A 108 15.39 6.40 -7.42
CA VAL A 108 15.20 6.88 -6.05
C VAL A 108 13.70 7.02 -5.80
N VAL A 109 13.25 6.49 -4.66
CA VAL A 109 11.90 6.70 -4.13
C VAL A 109 12.02 7.47 -2.82
N THR A 110 11.33 8.59 -2.70
CA THR A 110 11.38 9.44 -1.51
C THR A 110 10.04 10.12 -1.27
N GLY A 111 9.83 10.67 -0.08
CA GLY A 111 8.62 11.39 0.29
C GLY A 111 8.62 11.67 1.78
N ARG A 112 7.51 12.20 2.28
CA ARG A 112 7.30 12.48 3.70
C ARG A 112 6.23 11.58 4.29
N VAL A 113 6.45 11.13 5.52
CA VAL A 113 5.41 10.52 6.36
C VAL A 113 4.87 11.61 7.29
N LEU A 114 3.58 11.86 7.19
CA LEU A 114 2.85 12.87 7.97
C LEU A 114 1.74 12.21 8.79
N ASP A 115 1.33 12.85 9.88
CA ASP A 115 0.11 12.50 10.60
C ASP A 115 -1.13 13.18 9.99
N GLY A 116 -2.31 12.92 10.55
CA GLY A 116 -3.58 13.50 10.09
C GLY A 116 -3.68 15.03 10.23
N ASP A 117 -2.82 15.66 11.03
CA ASP A 117 -2.73 17.11 11.20
C ASP A 117 -1.64 17.73 10.30
N GLY A 118 -0.95 16.92 9.49
CA GLY A 118 0.13 17.35 8.61
C GLY A 118 1.49 17.53 9.31
N ARG A 119 1.65 17.05 10.55
CA ARG A 119 2.93 17.08 11.27
C ARG A 119 3.83 15.94 10.81
N PRO A 120 5.16 16.13 10.78
CA PRO A 120 6.08 15.08 10.39
C PRO A 120 6.10 13.93 11.40
N VAL A 121 6.03 12.70 10.90
CA VAL A 121 6.26 11.48 11.68
C VAL A 121 7.75 11.18 11.67
N ARG A 122 8.45 11.58 12.72
CA ARG A 122 9.92 11.59 12.81
C ARG A 122 10.49 10.28 13.32
N ARG A 123 11.70 9.92 12.86
CA ARG A 123 12.50 8.81 13.37
C ARG A 123 11.75 7.48 13.39
N GLN A 124 10.86 7.28 12.41
CA GLN A 124 9.98 6.12 12.37
C GLN A 124 10.35 5.15 11.27
N LEU A 125 10.26 3.86 11.60
CA LEU A 125 10.60 2.78 10.71
C LEU A 125 9.64 2.74 9.50
N VAL A 126 10.25 2.79 8.32
CA VAL A 126 9.62 2.50 7.04
C VAL A 126 10.32 1.30 6.43
N GLU A 127 9.57 0.25 6.13
CA GLU A 127 10.08 -0.95 5.47
C GLU A 127 9.41 -1.10 4.11
N ILE A 128 10.18 -1.52 3.12
CA ILE A 128 9.69 -1.80 1.78
C ILE A 128 10.03 -3.22 1.33
N TRP A 129 9.16 -3.78 0.49
CA TRP A 129 9.47 -4.99 -0.26
C TRP A 129 8.84 -4.96 -1.65
N GLN A 130 9.54 -5.57 -2.62
CA GLN A 130 9.14 -5.56 -4.02
C GLN A 130 9.73 -6.73 -4.81
N ALA A 131 9.19 -6.94 -6.01
CA ALA A 131 9.81 -7.82 -7.01
C ALA A 131 11.03 -7.16 -7.67
N ASN A 132 11.83 -7.95 -8.39
CA ASN A 132 12.86 -7.44 -9.30
C ASN A 132 12.26 -6.82 -10.58
N ALA A 133 13.12 -6.35 -11.49
CA ALA A 133 12.71 -5.76 -12.77
C ALA A 133 11.87 -6.69 -13.67
N GLY A 134 11.97 -8.01 -13.49
CA GLY A 134 11.18 -9.02 -14.20
C GLY A 134 9.88 -9.42 -13.52
N GLY A 135 9.54 -8.80 -12.37
CA GLY A 135 8.36 -9.16 -11.58
C GLY A 135 8.55 -10.43 -10.75
N ARG A 136 9.79 -10.86 -10.48
CA ARG A 136 10.09 -12.03 -9.65
C ARG A 136 10.47 -11.63 -8.23
N TYR A 137 9.81 -12.20 -7.22
CA TYR A 137 10.21 -12.12 -5.82
C TYR A 137 11.21 -13.21 -5.46
N VAL A 138 12.14 -12.89 -4.55
CA VAL A 138 12.98 -13.88 -3.86
C VAL A 138 12.18 -14.54 -2.75
N HIS A 139 11.16 -15.32 -3.12
CA HIS A 139 10.28 -16.00 -2.18
C HIS A 139 9.97 -17.43 -2.65
N LYS A 140 10.02 -18.41 -1.73
CA LYS A 140 9.89 -19.85 -2.05
C LYS A 140 8.58 -20.21 -2.76
N ARG A 141 7.50 -19.46 -2.49
CA ARG A 141 6.18 -19.68 -3.13
C ARG A 141 6.01 -18.96 -4.47
N ASP A 142 6.93 -18.07 -4.84
CA ASP A 142 6.86 -17.43 -6.15
C ASP A 142 7.37 -18.38 -7.23
N GLN A 143 6.43 -18.76 -8.11
CA GLN A 143 6.65 -19.67 -9.25
C GLN A 143 6.53 -18.95 -10.60
N HIS A 144 6.53 -17.62 -10.61
CA HIS A 144 6.53 -16.83 -11.85
C HIS A 144 7.79 -17.16 -12.67
N PRO A 145 7.67 -17.57 -13.96
CA PRO A 145 8.82 -17.99 -14.76
C PRO A 145 9.72 -16.82 -15.25
N ALA A 146 9.80 -15.72 -14.51
CA ALA A 146 10.83 -14.70 -14.70
C ALA A 146 12.12 -15.08 -13.96
N ALA A 147 13.26 -14.62 -14.50
CA ALA A 147 14.57 -14.85 -13.92
C ALA A 147 14.67 -14.20 -12.52
N ILE A 148 15.30 -14.93 -11.60
CA ILE A 148 15.79 -14.34 -10.35
C ILE A 148 17.03 -13.52 -10.72
N ASP A 149 17.12 -12.32 -10.15
CA ASP A 149 18.33 -11.51 -10.22
C ASP A 149 19.21 -11.89 -9.01
N PRO A 150 20.41 -12.46 -9.20
CA PRO A 150 21.27 -12.85 -8.10
C PRO A 150 21.77 -11.67 -7.26
N ASN A 151 21.66 -10.44 -7.77
CA ASN A 151 22.11 -9.22 -7.11
C ASN A 151 20.97 -8.38 -6.53
N PHE A 152 19.73 -8.91 -6.47
CA PHE A 152 18.57 -8.17 -5.95
C PHE A 152 17.72 -9.01 -5.00
N THR A 153 17.64 -8.61 -3.73
CA THR A 153 16.71 -9.24 -2.76
C THR A 153 15.32 -8.60 -2.80
N GLY A 154 15.26 -7.27 -2.97
CA GLY A 154 14.00 -6.53 -3.05
C GLY A 154 13.38 -6.16 -1.70
N VAL A 155 14.16 -6.07 -0.62
CA VAL A 155 13.71 -5.65 0.71
C VAL A 155 14.63 -4.54 1.22
N GLY A 156 14.09 -3.51 1.86
CA GLY A 156 14.90 -2.50 2.52
C GLY A 156 14.13 -1.77 3.62
N ARG A 157 14.85 -1.02 4.44
CA ARG A 157 14.26 -0.26 5.54
C ARG A 157 15.07 0.99 5.86
N CYS A 158 14.40 2.01 6.36
CA CYS A 158 15.02 3.24 6.85
C CYS A 158 14.21 3.83 8.01
N LEU A 159 14.80 4.79 8.71
CA LEU A 159 14.07 5.67 9.62
C LEU A 159 13.77 6.99 8.91
N THR A 160 12.59 7.56 9.14
CA THR A 160 12.31 8.93 8.70
C THR A 160 13.18 9.95 9.43
N ASP A 161 13.53 11.04 8.76
CA ASP A 161 14.26 12.15 9.40
C ASP A 161 13.35 13.06 10.25
N ASP A 162 13.90 14.17 10.73
CA ASP A 162 13.16 15.16 11.55
C ASP A 162 12.05 15.90 10.77
N ASP A 163 12.09 15.90 9.44
CA ASP A 163 11.04 16.42 8.58
C ASP A 163 10.05 15.33 8.13
N GLY A 164 10.23 14.10 8.62
CA GLY A 164 9.43 12.92 8.26
C GLY A 164 9.83 12.32 6.91
N THR A 165 10.95 12.73 6.34
CA THR A 165 11.40 12.28 5.02
C THR A 165 11.93 10.85 5.09
N TYR A 166 11.53 10.02 4.13
CA TYR A 166 12.14 8.72 3.87
C TYR A 166 12.79 8.72 2.48
N ARG A 167 13.80 7.86 2.27
CA ARG A 167 14.48 7.73 0.98
C ARG A 167 14.97 6.31 0.78
N PHE A 168 14.74 5.76 -0.41
CA PHE A 168 15.26 4.48 -0.86
C PHE A 168 15.93 4.61 -2.23
N THR A 169 16.96 3.81 -2.47
CA THR A 169 17.52 3.57 -3.81
C THR A 169 17.25 2.12 -4.18
N THR A 170 16.63 1.89 -5.33
CA THR A 170 16.16 0.55 -5.73
C THR A 170 16.05 0.45 -7.26
N ILE A 171 15.58 -0.70 -7.74
CA ILE A 171 15.23 -0.97 -9.13
C ILE A 171 13.71 -0.93 -9.30
N LYS A 172 13.22 -0.32 -10.38
CA LYS A 172 11.78 -0.33 -10.69
C LYS A 172 11.28 -1.77 -10.86
N PRO A 173 10.28 -2.22 -10.07
CA PRO A 173 9.78 -3.57 -10.17
C PRO A 173 9.00 -3.78 -11.48
N GLY A 174 9.11 -4.98 -12.03
CA GLY A 174 8.24 -5.40 -13.13
C GLY A 174 6.83 -5.76 -12.65
N PRO A 175 5.80 -5.67 -13.50
CA PRO A 175 4.50 -6.28 -13.22
C PRO A 175 4.65 -7.82 -13.17
N TYR A 176 3.74 -8.49 -12.46
CA TYR A 176 3.80 -9.95 -12.34
C TYR A 176 2.41 -10.61 -12.42
N PRO A 177 2.32 -11.84 -12.97
CA PRO A 177 1.09 -12.58 -13.03
C PRO A 177 0.79 -13.23 -11.67
N TRP A 178 -0.50 -13.45 -11.41
CA TRP A 178 -0.95 -14.10 -10.18
C TRP A 178 -2.27 -14.84 -10.40
N LYS A 179 -2.64 -15.71 -9.45
CA LYS A 179 -3.75 -16.66 -9.62
C LYS A 179 -5.08 -16.15 -9.06
N ASN A 180 -5.44 -14.88 -9.28
CA ASN A 180 -6.78 -14.39 -8.90
C ASN A 180 -7.85 -14.82 -9.91
N HIS A 181 -7.52 -14.76 -11.20
CA HIS A 181 -8.39 -15.08 -12.32
C HIS A 181 -7.52 -15.33 -13.56
N ARG A 182 -8.11 -15.80 -14.66
CA ARG A 182 -7.34 -16.12 -15.87
C ARG A 182 -6.71 -14.84 -16.43
N ASN A 183 -5.39 -14.86 -16.58
CA ASN A 183 -4.58 -13.74 -17.07
C ASN A 183 -4.59 -12.50 -16.14
N ALA A 184 -4.66 -12.71 -14.82
CA ALA A 184 -4.51 -11.63 -13.86
C ALA A 184 -3.05 -11.18 -13.75
N TRP A 185 -2.83 -9.86 -13.79
CA TRP A 185 -1.53 -9.22 -13.61
C TRP A 185 -1.63 -8.14 -12.53
N ARG A 186 -0.58 -8.01 -11.74
CA ARG A 186 -0.40 -6.87 -10.83
C ARG A 186 0.38 -5.75 -11.55
N PRO A 187 0.04 -4.47 -11.35
CA PRO A 187 0.83 -3.34 -11.83
C PRO A 187 2.22 -3.36 -11.20
N ALA A 188 3.17 -2.58 -11.73
CA ALA A 188 4.42 -2.35 -11.02
C ALA A 188 4.12 -1.66 -9.66
N HIS A 189 4.60 -2.23 -8.55
CA HIS A 189 4.35 -1.68 -7.21
C HIS A 189 5.46 -2.03 -6.22
N ILE A 190 5.57 -1.20 -5.18
CA ILE A 190 6.40 -1.43 -4.00
C ILE A 190 5.47 -1.49 -2.79
N HIS A 191 5.59 -2.51 -1.97
CA HIS A 191 4.87 -2.58 -0.70
C HIS A 191 5.59 -1.75 0.37
N PHE A 192 4.81 -1.12 1.24
CA PHE A 192 5.28 -0.30 2.35
C PHE A 192 4.67 -0.78 3.67
N SER A 193 5.47 -0.82 4.71
CA SER A 193 5.08 -1.06 6.10
C SER A 193 5.51 0.15 6.94
N LEU A 194 4.57 0.72 7.66
CA LEU A 194 4.76 1.86 8.57
C LEU A 194 4.15 1.54 9.93
N PHE A 195 4.85 1.93 10.99
CA PHE A 195 4.38 1.76 12.36
C PHE A 195 3.66 3.00 12.92
N GLY A 196 4.00 4.22 12.47
CA GLY A 196 3.49 5.47 13.07
C GLY A 196 3.97 5.68 14.52
N THR A 197 3.66 6.79 15.17
CA THR A 197 3.97 7.05 16.59
C THR A 197 3.08 6.27 17.57
N GLU A 198 1.91 5.84 17.13
CA GLU A 198 0.94 5.06 17.90
C GLU A 198 0.59 3.77 17.16
N PHE A 199 0.27 2.69 17.87
CA PHE A 199 -0.06 1.41 17.21
C PHE A 199 -1.31 1.52 16.32
N THR A 200 -2.23 2.42 16.66
CA THR A 200 -3.42 2.77 15.86
C THR A 200 -3.09 3.31 14.46
N GLN A 201 -1.85 3.75 14.24
CA GLN A 201 -1.35 4.25 12.95
C GLN A 201 -0.64 3.18 12.10
N ARG A 202 -0.51 1.94 12.61
CA ARG A 202 0.14 0.84 11.88
C ARG A 202 -0.53 0.63 10.53
N MET A 203 0.23 0.80 9.45
CA MET A 203 -0.28 0.68 8.09
C MET A 203 0.62 -0.19 7.21
N VAL A 204 0.01 -1.10 6.47
CA VAL A 204 0.63 -1.73 5.30
C VAL A 204 -0.13 -1.28 4.06
N THR A 205 0.61 -0.82 3.07
CA THR A 205 0.04 -0.32 1.82
C THR A 205 0.99 -0.64 0.66
N GLN A 206 0.67 -0.18 -0.53
CA GLN A 206 1.52 -0.33 -1.70
C GLN A 206 1.50 0.95 -2.54
N MET A 207 2.68 1.35 -2.98
CA MET A 207 2.92 2.45 -3.91
C MET A 207 2.91 1.92 -5.34
N TYR A 208 2.33 2.68 -6.25
CA TYR A 208 2.29 2.41 -7.68
C TYR A 208 3.02 3.49 -8.50
N PHE A 209 3.30 3.19 -9.76
CA PHE A 209 3.94 4.12 -10.69
C PHE A 209 2.92 4.81 -11.61
N PRO A 210 3.17 6.06 -12.05
CA PRO A 210 2.24 6.79 -12.88
C PRO A 210 2.06 6.12 -14.25
N ASN A 211 0.85 6.22 -14.80
CA ASN A 211 0.48 5.78 -16.14
C ASN A 211 0.58 4.26 -16.40
N ASP A 212 0.44 3.42 -15.37
CA ASP A 212 0.42 1.97 -15.56
C ASP A 212 -0.92 1.51 -16.19
N PRO A 213 -0.92 0.84 -17.37
CA PRO A 213 -2.14 0.40 -18.03
C PRO A 213 -2.89 -0.71 -17.27
N LEU A 214 -2.26 -1.37 -16.29
CA LEU A 214 -2.86 -2.45 -15.52
C LEU A 214 -3.81 -1.96 -14.43
N PHE A 215 -3.85 -0.65 -14.13
CA PHE A 215 -4.73 -0.08 -13.11
C PHE A 215 -6.20 -0.44 -13.30
N GLY A 216 -6.73 -0.38 -14.53
CA GLY A 216 -8.13 -0.76 -14.80
C GLY A 216 -8.43 -2.25 -14.67
N LEU A 217 -7.39 -3.08 -14.56
CA LEU A 217 -7.47 -4.54 -14.60
C LEU A 217 -7.17 -5.20 -13.26
N ASP A 218 -6.43 -4.53 -12.37
CA ASP A 218 -6.02 -5.04 -11.06
C ASP A 218 -7.12 -4.93 -10.00
N PRO A 219 -7.70 -6.06 -9.53
CA PRO A 219 -8.72 -6.04 -8.49
C PRO A 219 -8.24 -5.51 -7.13
N ILE A 220 -6.93 -5.58 -6.83
CA ILE A 220 -6.41 -5.05 -5.56
C ILE A 220 -6.43 -3.52 -5.60
N TYR A 221 -5.94 -2.92 -6.68
CA TYR A 221 -6.03 -1.47 -6.89
C TYR A 221 -7.49 -1.00 -6.84
N GLN A 222 -8.37 -1.68 -7.57
CA GLN A 222 -9.79 -1.33 -7.69
C GLN A 222 -10.63 -1.61 -6.43
N ALA A 223 -10.07 -2.27 -5.41
CA ALA A 223 -10.75 -2.48 -4.13
C ALA A 223 -11.00 -1.17 -3.36
N ILE A 224 -10.21 -0.13 -3.65
CA ILE A 224 -10.49 1.26 -3.26
C ILE A 224 -11.36 1.88 -4.36
N THR A 225 -12.66 1.93 -4.08
CA THR A 225 -13.72 2.39 -4.99
C THR A 225 -13.62 3.89 -5.27
N ASP A 226 -13.27 4.70 -4.26
CA ASP A 226 -12.98 6.12 -4.46
C ASP A 226 -11.70 6.31 -5.28
N ARG A 227 -11.87 6.84 -6.49
CA ARG A 227 -10.78 7.18 -7.39
C ARG A 227 -9.78 8.16 -6.75
N LYS A 228 -10.23 9.18 -6.03
CA LYS A 228 -9.34 10.16 -5.39
C LYS A 228 -8.49 9.50 -4.32
N ALA A 229 -9.08 8.64 -3.49
CA ALA A 229 -8.35 7.91 -2.46
C ALA A 229 -7.32 6.96 -3.08
N ARG A 230 -7.72 6.25 -4.13
CA ARG A 230 -6.86 5.30 -4.83
C ARG A 230 -5.70 5.97 -5.58
N GLU A 231 -5.93 7.13 -6.19
CA GLU A 231 -4.86 7.93 -6.84
C GLU A 231 -3.79 8.40 -5.85
N ARG A 232 -4.10 8.50 -4.54
CA ARG A 232 -3.08 8.77 -3.50
C ARG A 232 -2.04 7.67 -3.36
N LEU A 233 -2.28 6.47 -3.90
CA LEU A 233 -1.29 5.38 -3.92
C LEU A 233 -0.29 5.48 -5.07
N VAL A 234 -0.45 6.45 -5.98
CA VAL A 234 0.39 6.58 -7.17
C VAL A 234 1.49 7.62 -6.91
N ALA A 235 2.75 7.21 -7.03
CA ALA A 235 3.88 8.11 -6.95
C ALA A 235 3.92 9.08 -8.13
N THR A 236 4.55 10.23 -7.93
CA THR A 236 4.78 11.22 -8.97
C THR A 236 6.24 11.17 -9.41
N TYR A 237 6.51 11.16 -10.71
CA TYR A 237 7.87 11.35 -11.21
C TYR A 237 8.36 12.76 -10.84
N ASP A 238 9.54 12.86 -10.25
CA ASP A 238 10.14 14.11 -9.80
C ASP A 238 11.57 14.21 -10.34
N HIS A 239 11.77 15.08 -11.34
CA HIS A 239 13.08 15.25 -11.96
C HIS A 239 14.13 15.78 -10.96
N GLY A 240 13.72 16.55 -9.96
CA GLY A 240 14.63 17.08 -8.94
C GLY A 240 15.17 16.02 -7.98
N VAL A 241 14.54 14.84 -7.94
CA VAL A 241 14.98 13.69 -7.13
C VAL A 241 15.97 12.80 -7.89
N THR A 242 16.07 12.96 -9.22
CA THR A 242 16.98 12.17 -10.06
C THR A 242 18.44 12.39 -9.70
N THR A 243 19.29 11.44 -10.06
CA THR A 243 20.75 11.56 -9.94
C THR A 243 21.36 11.47 -11.33
N HIS A 244 22.15 12.48 -11.70
CA HIS A 244 22.80 12.59 -13.01
C HIS A 244 23.55 11.32 -13.36
N GLU A 245 23.32 10.79 -14.58
CA GLU A 245 23.93 9.55 -15.10
C GLU A 245 23.75 8.30 -14.20
N TRP A 246 22.79 8.32 -13.27
CA TRP A 246 22.67 7.26 -12.27
C TRP A 246 21.26 6.71 -12.08
N ALA A 247 20.27 7.56 -11.74
CA ALA A 247 18.96 7.10 -11.31
C ALA A 247 17.82 8.08 -11.63
N THR A 248 16.64 7.54 -11.97
CA THR A 248 15.39 8.32 -12.03
C THR A 248 14.85 8.62 -10.62
N GLY A 249 13.80 9.42 -10.48
CA GLY A 249 13.28 9.87 -9.19
C GLY A 249 11.77 9.88 -9.12
N TYR A 250 11.21 9.35 -8.03
CA TYR A 250 9.79 9.37 -7.72
C TYR A 250 9.55 9.90 -6.30
N ARG A 251 8.53 10.75 -6.17
CA ARG A 251 8.05 11.27 -4.89
C ARG A 251 6.70 10.65 -4.53
N TRP A 252 6.56 10.19 -3.29
CA TRP A 252 5.29 9.67 -2.77
C TRP A 252 5.15 9.96 -1.27
N ASP A 253 4.24 10.86 -0.91
CA ASP A 253 3.99 11.22 0.48
C ASP A 253 2.92 10.29 1.08
N ILE A 254 3.05 10.00 2.37
CA ILE A 254 2.20 9.06 3.11
C ILE A 254 1.59 9.80 4.30
N VAL A 255 0.28 9.70 4.47
CA VAL A 255 -0.44 10.30 5.59
C VAL A 255 -1.02 9.20 6.47
N LEU A 256 -0.62 9.17 7.74
CA LEU A 256 -1.16 8.29 8.78
C LEU A 256 -2.35 8.96 9.48
N SER A 257 -3.11 8.21 10.27
CA SER A 257 -4.12 8.80 11.16
C SER A 257 -3.46 9.80 12.13
N GLY A 258 -4.18 10.86 12.50
CA GLY A 258 -3.72 11.81 13.52
C GLY A 258 -4.04 11.32 14.93
N ALA A 259 -3.25 11.75 15.91
CA ALA A 259 -3.58 11.57 17.32
C ALA A 259 -4.69 12.58 17.70
N THR A 260 -5.87 12.10 18.10
CA THR A 260 -6.88 12.98 18.71
C THR A 260 -6.48 13.25 20.16
N SER A 261 -5.71 14.32 20.41
CA SER A 261 -5.41 14.74 21.78
C SER A 261 -6.61 15.42 22.42
N THR A 262 -6.90 15.12 23.70
CA THR A 262 -7.80 15.94 24.51
C THR A 262 -7.19 17.35 24.65
N PRO A 263 -7.90 18.43 24.27
CA PRO A 263 -7.43 19.78 24.54
C PRO A 263 -7.23 19.95 26.05
N THR A 264 -6.02 20.31 26.48
CA THR A 264 -5.77 20.77 27.84
C THR A 264 -5.87 22.29 27.84
N GLU A 265 -6.39 22.87 28.93
CA GLU A 265 -6.47 24.33 29.07
C GLU A 265 -5.07 24.93 28.88
N SER A 266 -4.95 25.88 27.94
CA SER A 266 -3.71 26.61 27.73
C SER A 266 -3.31 27.28 29.04
N ALA A 267 -2.09 27.00 29.52
CA ALA A 267 -1.47 27.72 30.61
C ALA A 267 -1.15 29.16 30.15
N ASP A 268 -2.18 29.98 30.00
CA ASP A 268 -2.08 31.44 29.93
C ASP A 268 -3.46 32.07 30.17
N GLN A 269 -3.98 31.87 31.39
CA GLN A 269 -4.79 32.88 32.04
C GLN A 269 -3.97 33.43 33.21
N GLY A 270 -3.03 34.32 32.87
CA GLY A 270 -2.44 35.25 33.83
C GLY A 270 -3.55 36.16 34.36
N GLY A 271 -4.15 35.74 35.48
CA GLY A 271 -5.04 36.56 36.27
C GLY A 271 -4.27 37.67 36.96
N ASP A 272 -4.86 38.86 36.90
CA ASP A 272 -4.54 40.03 37.73
C ASP A 272 -4.24 39.67 39.18
N HIS A 273 -3.10 40.17 39.67
CA HIS A 273 -2.88 40.54 41.06
C HIS A 273 -2.19 41.91 41.12
#